data_AF-A0A8D8E1B6-F1
#
_entry.id   AF-A0A8D8E1B6-F1
#
_cell.length_a   1.000
_cell.length_b   1.000
_cell.length_c   1.000
_cell.angle_alpha   90.00
_cell.angle_beta   90.00
_cell.angle_gamma   90.00
#
_symmetry.space_group_name_H-M   'P 1'
#
loop_
_entity.id
_entity.type
_entity.pdbx_description
1 polymer ?
#
loop_
_entity_poly.entity_id
_entity_poly.type
_entity_poly.pdbx_seq_one_letter_code
_entity_poly.pdbx_strand_id
1 'polypeptide(L)'
;YAKTHEEFFVAFEGSFGNKHVTPRSLTSIFLGNLVCVEGIVTKVSLIRPKVVKSVHYCAATKKVMERRYTDLTSFEAVPSSAVYPTKDDDGNPLETEFGLSTYKDHQTLTIQEMPEKAPAGQLPRSVDVICDDDLVDRCKPGDRVQIVGNYRCLPGKQGGYTTGTFRTILIANNISQLNKESTLSVSREEINLCKKLAKNNDIFEVLSKSLAPSIHGHEYVKKAILCLLLGGIEKNLSNGTRLRGDVNVLLIGDPSVAK
;
A
#
# COMPACT_ATOMS: atom_id res chain seq x y z
N TYR A 1 0.32 24.98 -6.85
CA TYR A 1 0.90 23.63 -6.88
C TYR A 1 2.32 23.61 -7.44
N ALA A 2 2.57 24.09 -8.67
CA ALA A 2 3.92 24.16 -9.25
C ALA A 2 4.91 25.11 -8.55
N LYS A 3 4.42 26.13 -7.83
CA LYS A 3 5.25 27.09 -7.09
C LYS A 3 5.66 26.62 -5.68
N THR A 4 5.08 25.52 -5.19
CA THR A 4 5.24 25.05 -3.80
C THR A 4 6.05 23.77 -3.68
N HIS A 5 6.31 23.05 -4.79
CA HIS A 5 7.05 21.80 -4.79
C HIS A 5 8.25 21.93 -5.73
N GLU A 6 9.45 21.61 -5.24
CA GLU A 6 10.69 21.65 -6.02
C GLU A 6 10.81 20.46 -6.99
N GLU A 7 10.24 19.30 -6.65
CA GLU A 7 10.35 18.06 -7.43
C GLU A 7 8.98 17.39 -7.63
N PHE A 8 8.78 16.79 -8.81
CA PHE A 8 7.57 16.06 -9.16
C PHE A 8 7.95 14.63 -9.55
N PHE A 9 7.25 13.67 -8.93
CA PHE A 9 7.34 12.27 -9.31
C PHE A 9 6.13 11.89 -10.18
N VAL A 10 6.36 10.99 -11.14
CA VAL A 10 5.33 10.48 -12.03
C VAL A 10 5.06 9.03 -11.67
N ALA A 11 3.80 8.70 -11.42
CA ALA A 11 3.36 7.33 -11.22
C ALA A 11 3.19 6.61 -12.57
N PHE A 12 3.73 5.40 -12.67
CA PHE A 12 3.53 4.50 -13.79
C PHE A 12 2.44 3.48 -13.45
N GLU A 13 1.49 3.33 -14.36
CA GLU A 13 0.39 2.37 -14.28
C GLU A 13 0.13 1.77 -15.66
N GLY A 14 -0.38 0.54 -15.69
CA GLY A 14 -0.77 -0.12 -16.93
C GLY A 14 -0.35 -1.60 -16.97
N SER A 15 -0.34 -2.15 -18.18
CA SER A 15 0.09 -3.54 -18.40
C SER A 15 1.60 -3.61 -18.57
N PHE A 16 2.27 -4.32 -17.67
CA PHE A 16 3.73 -4.49 -17.67
C PHE A 16 4.19 -5.77 -18.39
N GLY A 17 3.25 -6.58 -18.90
CA GLY A 17 3.54 -7.85 -19.61
C GLY A 17 4.48 -8.74 -18.80
N ASN A 18 5.62 -9.11 -19.38
CA ASN A 18 6.62 -9.98 -18.75
C ASN A 18 7.28 -9.39 -17.48
N LYS A 19 7.11 -8.08 -17.21
CA LYS A 19 7.60 -7.43 -15.98
C LYS A 19 6.59 -7.45 -14.84
N HIS A 20 5.44 -8.08 -15.04
CA HIS A 20 4.48 -8.41 -14.00
C HIS A 20 4.90 -9.72 -13.34
N VAL A 21 5.37 -9.65 -12.10
CA VAL A 21 6.05 -10.75 -11.40
C VAL A 21 5.51 -10.93 -9.99
N THR A 22 5.68 -12.13 -9.41
CA THR A 22 5.45 -12.36 -7.98
C THR A 22 6.73 -12.15 -7.18
N PRO A 23 6.66 -11.96 -5.85
CA PRO A 23 7.83 -11.96 -4.97
C PRO A 23 8.74 -13.18 -5.16
N ARG A 24 8.21 -14.30 -5.63
CA ARG A 24 8.97 -15.52 -5.92
C ARG A 24 9.73 -15.46 -7.23
N SER A 25 9.12 -14.93 -8.29
CA SER A 25 9.74 -14.82 -9.62
C SER A 25 10.61 -13.57 -9.78
N LEU A 26 10.67 -12.69 -8.78
CA LEU A 26 11.52 -11.51 -8.76
C LEU A 26 13.00 -11.89 -8.56
N THR A 27 13.65 -12.28 -9.65
CA THR A 27 15.06 -12.71 -9.67
C THR A 27 16.00 -11.55 -10.06
N SER A 28 17.32 -11.82 -10.07
CA SER A 28 18.36 -10.83 -10.36
C SER A 28 18.28 -10.22 -11.76
N ILE A 29 17.58 -10.85 -12.72
CA ILE A 29 17.43 -10.33 -14.09
C ILE A 29 16.64 -9.01 -14.14
N PHE A 30 15.86 -8.72 -13.09
CA PHE A 30 15.04 -7.52 -13.00
C PHE A 30 15.75 -6.35 -12.30
N LEU A 31 17.00 -6.51 -11.90
CA LEU A 31 17.75 -5.47 -11.20
C LEU A 31 17.93 -4.24 -12.10
N GLY A 32 17.60 -3.06 -11.56
CA GLY A 32 17.61 -1.79 -12.28
C GLY A 32 16.37 -1.54 -13.16
N ASN A 33 15.47 -2.53 -13.29
CA ASN A 33 14.26 -2.40 -14.09
C ASN A 33 13.05 -1.96 -13.26
N LEU A 34 12.11 -1.28 -13.93
CA LEU A 34 10.77 -1.04 -13.42
C LEU A 34 9.94 -2.33 -13.55
N VAL A 35 9.43 -2.84 -12.43
CA VAL A 35 8.64 -4.07 -12.36
C VAL A 35 7.33 -3.83 -11.63
N CYS A 36 6.36 -4.69 -11.90
CA CYS A 36 5.08 -4.73 -11.20
C CYS A 36 5.02 -5.99 -10.34
N VAL A 37 4.88 -5.83 -9.03
CA VAL A 37 4.85 -6.92 -8.06
C VAL A 37 3.49 -6.97 -7.38
N GLU A 38 2.88 -8.16 -7.36
CA GLU A 38 1.63 -8.41 -6.64
C GLU A 38 1.85 -9.21 -5.37
N GLY A 39 1.11 -8.87 -4.32
CA GLY A 39 1.09 -9.68 -3.12
C GLY A 39 0.21 -9.11 -2.01
N ILE A 40 0.42 -9.64 -0.81
CA ILE A 40 -0.26 -9.21 0.40
C ILE A 40 0.74 -8.46 1.27
N VAL A 41 0.34 -7.29 1.77
CA VAL A 41 1.16 -6.56 2.74
C VAL A 41 1.13 -7.31 4.08
N THR A 42 2.28 -7.74 4.58
CA THR A 42 2.36 -8.49 5.86
C THR A 42 2.93 -7.66 6.98
N LYS A 43 3.81 -6.71 6.67
CA LYS A 43 4.43 -5.82 7.64
C LYS A 43 4.49 -4.41 7.10
N VAL A 44 4.21 -3.45 7.97
CA VAL A 44 4.32 -2.02 7.70
C VAL A 44 5.15 -1.41 8.83
N SER A 45 6.18 -0.63 8.48
CA SER A 45 7.00 0.07 9.47
C SER A 45 6.31 1.34 9.97
N LEU A 46 6.79 1.84 11.11
CA LEU A 46 6.54 3.23 11.52
C LEU A 46 7.05 4.19 10.45
N ILE A 47 6.29 5.27 10.25
CA ILE A 47 6.65 6.38 9.37
C ILE A 47 7.77 7.18 10.05
N ARG A 48 8.81 7.52 9.29
CA ARG A 48 9.92 8.33 9.77
C ARG A 48 10.22 9.45 8.78
N PRO A 49 10.53 10.67 9.24
CA PRO A 49 10.98 11.73 8.37
C PRO A 49 12.41 11.45 7.89
N LYS A 50 12.67 11.73 6.63
CA LYS A 50 13.97 11.61 5.97
C LYS A 50 14.37 12.96 5.39
N VAL A 51 15.60 13.40 5.68
CA VAL A 51 16.11 14.69 5.18
C VAL A 51 16.39 14.62 3.68
N VAL A 52 15.97 15.65 2.94
CA VAL A 52 16.25 15.83 1.51
C VAL A 52 17.16 17.03 1.30
N LYS A 53 16.86 18.14 1.98
CA LYS A 53 17.64 19.38 1.91
C LYS A 53 17.78 19.98 3.30
N SER A 54 18.99 20.37 3.67
CA SER A 54 19.23 21.20 4.87
C SER A 54 19.62 22.60 4.46
N VAL A 55 19.18 23.58 5.26
CA VAL A 55 19.53 24.98 5.13
C VAL A 55 20.29 25.39 6.40
N HIS A 56 21.44 26.03 6.23
CA HIS A 56 22.27 26.49 7.34
C HIS A 56 22.58 27.97 7.17
N TYR A 57 22.63 28.67 8.29
CA TYR A 57 22.91 30.09 8.35
C TYR A 57 24.22 30.34 9.09
N CYS A 58 25.04 31.23 8.54
CA CYS A 58 26.25 31.70 9.18
C CYS A 58 26.03 33.12 9.71
N ALA A 59 26.02 33.30 11.03
CA ALA A 59 25.81 34.61 11.65
C ALA A 59 26.93 35.62 11.33
N ALA A 60 28.17 35.13 11.13
CA ALA A 60 29.33 35.97 10.85
C ALA A 60 29.34 36.52 9.42
N THR A 61 29.04 35.68 8.42
CA THR A 61 29.06 36.07 7.00
C THR A 61 27.68 36.51 6.49
N LYS A 62 26.62 36.28 7.27
CA LYS A 62 25.20 36.49 6.91
C LYS A 62 24.79 35.72 5.65
N LYS A 63 25.52 34.65 5.30
CA LYS A 63 25.23 33.79 4.16
C LYS A 63 24.38 32.61 4.59
N VAL A 64 23.53 32.17 3.67
CA VAL A 64 22.78 30.92 3.77
C VAL A 64 23.44 29.90 2.87
N MET A 65 23.66 28.70 3.37
CA MET A 65 24.16 27.57 2.60
C MET A 65 23.14 26.45 2.60
N GLU A 66 22.95 25.83 1.44
CA GLU A 66 22.05 24.70 1.27
C GLU A 66 22.85 23.44 0.96
N ARG A 67 22.44 22.32 1.55
CA ARG A 67 23.03 21.01 1.27
C ARG A 67 21.93 20.00 1.00
N ARG A 68 21.96 19.40 -0.20
CA ARG A 68 21.10 18.29 -0.59
C ARG A 68 21.70 16.96 -0.14
N TYR A 69 20.84 16.07 0.33
CA TYR A 69 21.19 14.72 0.76
C TYR A 69 20.53 13.69 -0.14
N THR A 70 21.36 12.81 -0.68
CA THR A 70 20.96 11.62 -1.43
C THR A 70 21.49 10.38 -0.72
N ASP A 71 20.74 9.29 -0.80
CA ASP A 71 21.12 7.99 -0.26
C ASP A 71 20.85 6.88 -1.28
N LEU A 72 21.21 5.65 -0.94
CA LEU A 72 21.04 4.51 -1.86
C LEU A 72 19.57 4.15 -2.14
N THR A 73 18.63 4.69 -1.35
CA THR A 73 17.18 4.52 -1.55
C THR A 73 16.57 5.67 -2.36
N SER A 74 17.35 6.70 -2.67
CA SER A 74 16.99 7.78 -3.58
C SER A 74 17.17 7.34 -5.03
N PHE A 75 16.49 8.03 -5.95
CA PHE A 75 16.58 7.71 -7.37
C PHE A 75 18.02 7.85 -7.90
N GLU A 76 18.74 8.89 -7.47
CA GLU A 76 20.18 9.02 -7.68
C GLU A 76 20.94 8.23 -6.60
N ALA A 77 21.63 7.17 -7.02
CA ALA A 77 22.31 6.24 -6.11
C ALA A 77 23.69 6.74 -5.65
N VAL A 78 23.88 8.05 -5.49
CA VAL A 78 25.11 8.64 -4.97
C VAL A 78 24.90 8.92 -3.49
N PRO A 79 25.51 8.16 -2.56
CA PRO A 79 25.35 8.43 -1.15
C PRO A 79 26.10 9.69 -0.76
N SER A 80 25.37 10.68 -0.27
CA SER A 80 25.93 11.86 0.40
C SER A 80 26.34 11.52 1.83
N SER A 81 27.30 12.26 2.39
CA SER A 81 27.59 12.18 3.83
C SER A 81 26.37 12.65 4.61
N ALA A 82 25.87 11.83 5.54
CA ALA A 82 24.73 12.14 6.40
C ALA A 82 25.05 13.16 7.51
N VAL A 83 26.26 13.72 7.53
CA VAL A 83 26.70 14.69 8.53
C VAL A 83 26.22 16.09 8.14
N TYR A 84 25.63 16.79 9.10
CA TYR A 84 25.27 18.20 8.96
C TYR A 84 26.55 19.04 9.00
N PRO A 85 26.79 19.94 8.03
CA PRO A 85 27.94 20.83 8.07
C PRO A 85 27.84 21.75 9.29
N THR A 86 28.88 21.76 10.13
CA THR A 86 28.95 22.59 11.34
C THR A 86 29.79 23.85 11.14
N LYS A 87 30.61 23.87 10.08
CA LYS A 87 31.48 25.00 9.73
C LYS A 87 31.44 25.26 8.24
N ASP A 88 31.52 26.54 7.87
CA ASP A 88 31.67 27.01 6.50
C ASP A 88 33.12 26.79 6.01
N ASP A 89 33.40 27.02 4.72
CA ASP A 89 34.73 26.88 4.12
C ASP A 89 35.79 27.78 4.82
N ASP A 90 35.34 28.93 5.34
CA ASP A 90 36.17 29.88 6.11
C ASP A 90 36.28 29.53 7.61
N GLY A 91 35.73 28.39 8.05
CA GLY A 91 35.79 27.91 9.43
C GLY A 91 34.79 28.54 10.40
N ASN A 92 33.89 29.39 9.90
CA ASN A 92 32.83 30.02 10.71
C ASN A 92 31.76 29.01 11.15
N PRO A 93 31.21 29.13 12.37
CA PRO A 93 30.17 28.22 12.85
C PRO A 93 28.86 28.39 12.08
N LEU A 94 28.22 27.27 11.76
CA LEU A 94 26.93 27.21 11.08
C LEU A 94 25.82 26.80 12.04
N GLU A 95 24.68 27.47 11.93
CA GLU A 95 23.45 27.12 12.63
C GLU A 95 22.45 26.54 11.63
N THR A 96 21.89 25.36 11.93
CA THR A 96 20.93 24.71 11.03
C THR A 96 19.53 25.28 11.24
N GLU A 97 18.95 25.79 10.16
CA GLU A 97 17.59 26.32 10.12
C GLU A 97 16.62 25.19 9.77
N PHE A 98 16.08 24.51 10.80
CA PHE A 98 15.17 23.38 10.62
C PHE A 98 13.87 23.76 9.90
N GLY A 99 13.37 24.99 10.10
CA GLY A 99 12.12 25.45 9.49
C GLY A 99 12.21 25.68 7.97
N LEU A 100 13.41 25.92 7.45
CA LEU A 100 13.69 26.08 6.01
C LEU A 100 14.21 24.79 5.36
N SER A 101 14.52 23.78 6.18
CA SER A 101 14.99 22.48 5.73
C SER A 101 13.83 21.63 5.22
N THR A 102 14.08 20.81 4.21
CA THR A 102 13.07 19.97 3.56
C THR A 102 13.24 18.51 3.98
N TYR A 103 12.13 17.93 4.45
CA TYR A 103 12.02 16.53 4.82
C TYR A 103 10.94 15.86 3.98
N LYS A 104 11.08 14.55 3.80
CA LYS A 104 10.05 13.68 3.21
C LYS A 104 9.67 12.56 4.15
N ASP A 105 8.45 12.07 4.02
CA ASP A 105 8.01 10.89 4.75
C ASP A 105 8.59 9.63 4.12
N HIS A 106 9.03 8.70 4.97
CA HIS A 106 9.65 7.45 4.56
C HIS A 106 9.04 6.28 5.33
N GLN A 107 8.65 5.24 4.60
CA GLN A 107 8.07 4.03 5.14
C GLN A 107 8.60 2.79 4.42
N THR A 108 8.77 1.70 5.16
CA THR A 108 9.12 0.39 4.61
C THR A 108 7.97 -0.57 4.84
N LEU A 109 7.60 -1.30 3.80
CA LEU A 109 6.58 -2.34 3.84
C LEU A 109 7.12 -3.65 3.27
N THR A 110 6.64 -4.77 3.78
CA THR A 110 7.01 -6.10 3.30
C THR A 110 5.80 -6.73 2.64
N ILE A 111 5.97 -7.17 1.40
CA ILE A 111 4.95 -7.85 0.61
C ILE A 111 5.29 -9.32 0.52
N GLN A 112 4.29 -10.16 0.70
CA GLN A 112 4.39 -11.60 0.55
C GLN A 112 3.57 -12.08 -0.63
N GLU A 113 4.03 -13.15 -1.28
CA GLU A 113 3.29 -13.83 -2.34
C GLU A 113 1.88 -14.25 -1.86
N MET A 114 0.89 -14.13 -2.75
CA MET A 114 -0.47 -14.57 -2.46
C MET A 114 -0.49 -16.09 -2.23
N PRO A 115 -1.08 -16.59 -1.13
CA PRO A 115 -1.05 -18.01 -0.79
C PRO A 115 -1.73 -18.88 -1.85
N GLU A 116 -2.74 -18.36 -2.54
CA GLU A 116 -3.46 -19.03 -3.63
C GLU A 116 -2.56 -19.32 -4.86
N LYS A 117 -1.52 -18.51 -5.08
CA LYS A 117 -0.56 -18.66 -6.19
C LYS A 117 0.72 -19.39 -5.77
N ALA A 118 0.89 -19.64 -4.47
CA ALA A 118 2.10 -20.26 -3.95
C ALA A 118 2.08 -21.79 -4.16
N PRO A 119 3.20 -22.41 -4.59
CA PRO A 119 3.27 -23.85 -4.73
C PRO A 119 3.15 -24.55 -3.37
N ALA A 120 2.34 -25.60 -3.32
CA ALA A 120 2.12 -26.38 -2.09
C ALA A 120 3.44 -26.94 -1.54
N GLY A 121 3.64 -26.84 -0.23
CA GLY A 121 4.82 -27.38 0.47
C GLY A 121 6.04 -26.46 0.51
N GLN A 122 5.99 -25.26 -0.09
CA GLN A 122 7.07 -24.27 0.05
C GLN A 122 6.63 -23.06 0.86
N LEU A 123 7.57 -22.47 1.59
CA LEU A 123 7.33 -21.21 2.27
C LEU A 123 7.14 -20.08 1.23
N PRO A 124 6.14 -19.22 1.39
CA PRO A 124 5.93 -18.06 0.55
C PRO A 124 7.11 -17.10 0.70
N ARG A 125 7.54 -16.50 -0.42
CA ARG A 125 8.63 -15.53 -0.42
C ARG A 125 8.11 -14.12 -0.22
N SER A 126 8.95 -13.27 0.35
CA SER A 126 8.64 -11.87 0.61
C SER A 126 9.69 -10.94 0.00
N VAL A 127 9.28 -9.71 -0.27
CA VAL A 127 10.10 -8.63 -0.81
C VAL A 127 9.82 -7.37 0.01
N ASP A 128 10.89 -6.65 0.32
CA ASP A 128 10.80 -5.36 0.99
C ASP A 128 10.61 -4.24 -0.04
N VAL A 129 9.71 -3.33 0.28
CA VAL A 129 9.35 -2.19 -0.55
C VAL A 129 9.50 -0.92 0.27
N ILE A 130 10.06 0.10 -0.36
CA ILE A 130 10.22 1.43 0.22
C ILE A 130 9.21 2.35 -0.43
N CYS A 131 8.49 3.10 0.41
CA CYS A 131 7.53 4.11 0.00
C CYS A 131 7.97 5.45 0.58
N ASP A 132 7.96 6.47 -0.26
CA ASP A 132 8.29 7.84 0.10
C ASP A 132 7.07 8.74 -0.18
N ASP A 133 7.04 9.90 0.47
CA ASP A 133 6.08 10.98 0.23
C ASP A 133 4.60 10.53 0.33
N ASP A 134 3.82 10.69 -0.73
CA ASP A 134 2.36 10.47 -0.77
C ASP A 134 1.95 9.00 -0.87
N LEU A 135 2.92 8.10 -1.03
CA LEU A 135 2.72 6.66 -1.03
C LEU A 135 2.75 6.07 0.39
N VAL A 136 3.16 6.85 1.37
CA VAL A 136 3.17 6.47 2.79
C VAL A 136 1.74 6.30 3.32
N ASP A 137 1.54 5.32 4.20
CA ASP A 137 0.26 4.97 4.84
C ASP A 137 -0.87 4.63 3.85
N ARG A 138 -0.53 4.34 2.59
CA ARG A 138 -1.50 3.92 1.58
C ARG A 138 -2.01 2.50 1.80
N CYS A 139 -1.34 1.65 2.56
CA CYS A 139 -1.69 0.24 2.70
C CYS A 139 -1.60 -0.23 4.15
N LYS A 140 -2.46 -1.17 4.52
CA LYS A 140 -2.49 -1.81 5.83
C LYS A 140 -2.07 -3.28 5.73
N PRO A 141 -1.51 -3.86 6.81
CA PRO A 141 -1.29 -5.31 6.86
C PRO A 141 -2.59 -6.08 6.56
N GLY A 142 -2.52 -7.02 5.63
CA GLY A 142 -3.65 -7.80 5.12
C GLY A 142 -4.19 -7.34 3.76
N ASP A 143 -3.85 -6.12 3.31
CA ASP A 143 -4.30 -5.63 2.01
C ASP A 143 -3.62 -6.39 0.86
N ARG A 144 -4.42 -6.79 -0.14
CA ARG A 144 -3.90 -7.23 -1.44
C ARG A 144 -3.52 -6.01 -2.27
N VAL A 145 -2.27 -5.95 -2.69
CA VAL A 145 -1.70 -4.79 -3.39
C VAL A 145 -0.96 -5.22 -4.64
N GLN A 146 -0.97 -4.34 -5.61
CA GLN A 146 -0.14 -4.35 -6.80
C GLN A 146 0.76 -3.11 -6.74
N ILE A 147 2.07 -3.32 -6.66
CA ILE A 147 3.05 -2.25 -6.55
C ILE A 147 3.92 -2.21 -7.79
N VAL A 148 3.98 -1.05 -8.42
CA VAL A 148 4.92 -0.76 -9.49
C VAL A 148 6.12 -0.05 -8.87
N GLY A 149 7.33 -0.50 -9.16
CA GLY A 149 8.53 0.07 -8.57
C GLY A 149 9.82 -0.33 -9.26
N ASN A 150 10.89 0.40 -8.97
CA ASN A 150 12.22 0.09 -9.48
C ASN A 150 12.89 -0.93 -8.54
N TYR A 151 13.32 -2.06 -9.08
CA TYR A 151 13.96 -3.10 -8.30
C TYR A 151 15.46 -2.83 -8.17
N ARG A 152 15.93 -2.64 -6.92
CA ARG A 152 17.32 -2.28 -6.62
C ARG A 152 17.93 -3.23 -5.60
N CYS A 153 19.26 -3.27 -5.59
CA CYS A 153 20.02 -3.89 -4.52
C CYS A 153 20.74 -2.82 -3.68
N LEU A 154 20.76 -3.03 -2.38
CA LEU A 154 21.51 -2.21 -1.43
C LEU A 154 22.75 -3.00 -0.97
N PRO A 155 23.96 -2.45 -1.15
CA PRO A 155 25.17 -3.03 -0.56
C PRO A 155 25.12 -2.96 0.97
N GLY A 156 25.39 -4.09 1.62
CA GLY A 156 25.67 -4.13 3.04
C GLY A 156 27.15 -3.85 3.29
N LYS A 157 27.47 -2.86 4.12
CA LYS A 157 28.83 -2.65 4.64
C LYS A 157 28.82 -2.96 6.14
N GLN A 158 29.64 -3.92 6.57
CA GLN A 158 29.85 -4.21 7.98
C GLN A 158 31.34 -4.09 8.28
N GLY A 159 31.73 -3.12 9.13
CA GLY A 159 33.12 -2.92 9.53
C GLY A 159 34.09 -2.56 8.40
N GLY A 160 33.62 -1.91 7.32
CA GLY A 160 34.46 -1.52 6.18
C GLY A 160 34.66 -2.61 5.12
N TYR A 161 34.26 -3.84 5.40
CA TYR A 161 34.22 -4.94 4.43
C TYR A 161 32.83 -5.04 3.80
N THR A 162 32.78 -5.20 2.47
CA THR A 162 31.53 -5.45 1.74
C THR A 162 31.38 -6.96 1.54
N THR A 163 30.24 -7.52 1.93
CA THR A 163 29.90 -8.90 1.59
C THR A 163 29.43 -8.96 0.14
N GLY A 164 29.67 -10.08 -0.56
CA GLY A 164 29.16 -10.30 -1.92
C GLY A 164 27.64 -10.53 -1.98
N THR A 165 26.98 -10.65 -0.82
CA THR A 165 25.53 -10.75 -0.69
C THR A 165 24.92 -9.36 -0.57
N PHE A 166 23.95 -9.06 -1.44
CA PHE A 166 23.23 -7.81 -1.45
C PHE A 166 21.79 -8.01 -1.00
N ARG A 167 21.24 -7.05 -0.25
CA ARG A 167 19.81 -7.03 0.07
C ARG A 167 19.06 -6.38 -1.09
N THR A 168 17.97 -6.98 -1.53
CA THR A 168 17.13 -6.38 -2.57
C THR A 168 15.95 -5.64 -1.98
N ILE A 169 15.58 -4.55 -2.64
CA ILE A 169 14.45 -3.69 -2.29
C ILE A 169 13.70 -3.29 -3.56
N LEU A 170 12.42 -2.99 -3.42
CA LEU A 170 11.63 -2.34 -4.45
C LEU A 170 11.38 -0.89 -4.02
N ILE A 171 11.82 0.09 -4.80
CA ILE A 171 11.44 1.48 -4.56
C ILE A 171 10.10 1.70 -5.24
N ALA A 172 9.04 1.86 -4.44
CA ALA A 172 7.69 2.04 -4.94
C ALA A 172 7.57 3.33 -5.75
N ASN A 173 6.88 3.23 -6.86
CA ASN A 173 6.50 4.35 -7.70
C ASN A 173 4.98 4.53 -7.72
N ASN A 174 4.22 3.43 -7.66
CA ASN A 174 2.78 3.46 -7.54
C ASN A 174 2.28 2.25 -6.74
N ILE A 175 1.19 2.44 -6.00
CA ILE A 175 0.55 1.40 -5.19
C ILE A 175 -0.94 1.36 -5.51
N SER A 176 -1.38 0.24 -6.11
CA SER A 176 -2.78 -0.05 -6.36
C SER A 176 -3.28 -1.11 -5.39
N GLN A 177 -4.39 -0.83 -4.70
CA GLN A 177 -5.03 -1.82 -3.84
C GLN A 177 -6.02 -2.64 -4.65
N LEU A 178 -5.82 -3.95 -4.69
CA LEU A 178 -6.70 -4.89 -5.39
C LEU A 178 -7.99 -5.19 -4.59
N ASN A 179 -7.91 -5.04 -3.26
CA ASN A 179 -9.01 -5.34 -2.32
C ASN A 179 -9.98 -4.19 -2.10
N LYS A 180 -9.61 -2.95 -2.47
CA LYS A 180 -10.64 -1.93 -2.56
C LYS A 180 -11.54 -2.43 -3.66
N GLU A 181 -12.73 -2.91 -3.29
CA GLU A 181 -13.91 -2.75 -4.10
C GLU A 181 -13.71 -1.38 -4.72
N SER A 182 -13.36 -1.38 -6.00
CA SER A 182 -13.29 -0.17 -6.77
C SER A 182 -14.56 0.57 -6.36
N THR A 183 -14.46 1.85 -6.06
CA THR A 183 -15.63 2.69 -6.20
C THR A 183 -16.11 2.40 -7.62
N LEU A 184 -17.00 1.40 -7.75
CA LEU A 184 -17.58 0.99 -9.01
C LEU A 184 -18.09 2.31 -9.51
N SER A 185 -17.61 2.72 -10.68
CA SER A 185 -18.01 4.00 -11.25
C SER A 185 -19.44 3.82 -11.70
N VAL A 186 -20.37 3.87 -10.74
CA VAL A 186 -21.76 3.50 -10.95
C VAL A 186 -22.33 4.55 -11.88
N SER A 187 -22.56 4.13 -13.12
CA SER A 187 -23.11 4.99 -14.13
C SER A 187 -24.57 5.33 -13.81
N ARG A 188 -25.07 6.44 -14.34
CA ARG A 188 -26.49 6.80 -14.20
C ARG A 188 -27.40 5.72 -14.81
N GLU A 189 -26.91 4.99 -15.80
CA GLU A 189 -27.63 3.90 -16.46
C GLU A 189 -27.78 2.68 -15.54
N GLU A 190 -26.71 2.28 -14.85
CA GLU A 190 -26.76 1.22 -13.84
C GLU A 190 -27.71 1.57 -12.69
N ILE A 191 -27.68 2.81 -12.20
CA ILE A 191 -28.65 3.28 -11.19
C ILE A 191 -30.09 3.16 -11.71
N ASN A 192 -30.33 3.51 -12.98
CA ASN A 192 -31.65 3.38 -13.58
C ASN A 192 -32.08 1.92 -13.72
N LEU A 193 -31.16 1.01 -14.04
CA LEU A 193 -31.42 -0.43 -14.07
C LEU A 193 -31.75 -0.97 -12.67
N CYS A 194 -30.98 -0.60 -11.65
CA CYS A 194 -31.26 -0.95 -10.26
C CYS A 194 -32.63 -0.43 -9.82
N LYS A 195 -32.99 0.82 -10.16
CA LYS A 195 -34.31 1.40 -9.87
C LYS A 195 -35.45 0.69 -10.61
N LYS A 196 -35.23 0.24 -11.84
CA LYS A 196 -36.21 -0.55 -12.59
C LYS A 196 -36.40 -1.91 -11.93
N LEU A 197 -35.31 -2.59 -11.57
CA LEU A 197 -35.34 -3.89 -10.91
C LEU A 197 -36.01 -3.81 -9.54
N ALA A 198 -35.73 -2.76 -8.76
CA ALA A 198 -36.30 -2.52 -7.44
C ALA A 198 -37.84 -2.37 -7.43
N LYS A 199 -38.47 -2.12 -8.59
CA LYS A 199 -39.95 -2.10 -8.70
C LYS A 199 -40.56 -3.50 -8.73
N ASN A 200 -39.76 -4.56 -8.90
CA ASN A 200 -40.24 -5.92 -8.90
C ASN A 200 -40.55 -6.36 -7.47
N ASN A 201 -41.78 -6.81 -7.22
CA ASN A 201 -42.22 -7.24 -5.89
C ASN A 201 -41.50 -8.52 -5.40
N ASP A 202 -40.98 -9.34 -6.33
CA ASP A 202 -40.34 -10.64 -6.01
C ASP A 202 -38.80 -10.57 -5.96
N ILE A 203 -38.24 -9.36 -5.85
CA ILE A 203 -36.78 -9.17 -5.92
C ILE A 203 -36.02 -9.92 -4.82
N PHE A 204 -36.63 -10.06 -3.64
CA PHE A 204 -36.01 -10.76 -2.51
C PHE A 204 -35.83 -12.24 -2.79
N GLU A 205 -36.82 -12.90 -3.41
CA GLU A 205 -36.69 -14.30 -3.79
C GLU A 205 -35.67 -14.49 -4.89
N VAL A 206 -35.71 -13.64 -5.92
CA VAL A 206 -34.76 -13.68 -7.04
C VAL A 206 -33.33 -13.58 -6.51
N LEU A 207 -33.02 -12.59 -5.67
CA LEU A 207 -31.70 -12.41 -5.07
C LEU A 207 -31.28 -13.61 -4.21
N SER A 208 -32.20 -14.14 -3.39
CA SER A 208 -31.90 -15.28 -2.53
C SER A 208 -31.60 -16.56 -3.31
N LYS A 209 -32.32 -16.79 -4.42
CA LYS A 209 -32.10 -17.95 -5.31
C LYS A 209 -30.80 -17.81 -6.09
N SER A 210 -30.44 -16.59 -6.48
CA SER A 210 -29.19 -16.27 -7.20
C SER A 210 -27.93 -16.30 -6.33
N LEU A 211 -28.05 -16.26 -4.98
CA LEU A 211 -26.89 -16.22 -4.08
C LEU A 211 -26.03 -17.48 -4.15
N ALA A 212 -26.65 -18.65 -4.21
CA ALA A 212 -25.97 -19.94 -4.27
C ALA A 212 -26.72 -20.89 -5.22
N PRO A 213 -26.57 -20.71 -6.55
CA PRO A 213 -27.30 -21.51 -7.53
C PRO A 213 -26.85 -22.97 -7.58
N SER A 214 -25.63 -23.27 -7.08
CA SER A 214 -25.07 -24.61 -7.00
C SER A 214 -25.69 -25.49 -5.92
N ILE A 215 -26.41 -24.92 -4.94
CA ILE A 215 -27.04 -25.64 -3.84
C ILE A 215 -28.54 -25.73 -4.10
N HIS A 216 -29.09 -26.94 -4.16
CA HIS A 216 -30.53 -27.14 -4.29
C HIS A 216 -31.26 -26.92 -2.95
N GLY A 217 -32.43 -26.28 -2.97
CA GLY A 217 -33.24 -26.05 -1.77
C GLY A 217 -32.71 -24.96 -0.83
N HIS A 218 -32.97 -25.12 0.47
CA HIS A 218 -32.55 -24.22 1.55
C HIS A 218 -32.97 -22.75 1.39
N GLU A 219 -34.18 -22.49 0.91
CA GLU A 219 -34.64 -21.14 0.59
C GLU A 219 -34.59 -20.17 1.77
N TYR A 220 -35.05 -20.60 2.95
CA TYR A 220 -35.00 -19.80 4.17
C TYR A 220 -33.56 -19.48 4.62
N VAL A 221 -32.64 -20.44 4.45
CA VAL A 221 -31.23 -20.25 4.82
C VAL A 221 -30.59 -19.22 3.88
N LYS A 222 -30.82 -19.34 2.57
CA LYS A 222 -30.31 -18.36 1.58
C LYS A 222 -30.88 -16.96 1.81
N LYS A 223 -32.18 -16.86 2.12
CA LYS A 223 -32.83 -15.58 2.51
C LYS A 223 -32.19 -15.00 3.78
N ALA A 224 -31.90 -15.81 4.79
CA ALA A 224 -31.24 -15.36 6.02
C ALA A 224 -29.79 -14.91 5.80
N ILE A 225 -29.02 -15.63 4.97
CA ILE A 225 -27.64 -15.25 4.60
C ILE A 225 -27.64 -13.95 3.78
N LEU A 226 -28.63 -13.74 2.89
CA LEU A 226 -28.76 -12.47 2.17
C LEU A 226 -28.96 -11.29 3.12
N CYS A 227 -29.81 -11.44 4.15
CA CYS A 227 -29.98 -10.43 5.19
C CYS A 227 -28.70 -10.23 6.02
N LEU A 228 -27.95 -11.31 6.29
CA LEU A 228 -26.66 -11.25 6.97
C LEU A 228 -25.63 -10.41 6.19
N LEU A 229 -25.57 -10.58 4.86
CA LEU A 229 -24.66 -9.84 3.99
C LEU A 229 -25.01 -8.36 3.85
N LEU A 230 -26.31 -8.04 3.82
CA LEU A 230 -26.78 -6.64 3.79
C LEU A 230 -26.55 -5.93 5.12
N GLY A 231 -26.52 -6.68 6.23
CA GLY A 231 -26.48 -6.14 7.57
C GLY A 231 -27.77 -5.42 7.95
N GLY A 232 -27.73 -4.70 9.07
CA GLY A 232 -28.84 -3.89 9.55
C GLY A 232 -28.40 -2.47 9.90
N ILE A 233 -29.34 -1.72 10.46
CA ILE A 233 -29.11 -0.33 10.84
C ILE A 233 -28.79 -0.28 12.33
N GLU A 234 -27.59 0.19 12.64
CA GLU A 234 -27.20 0.50 13.99
C GLU A 234 -27.97 1.72 14.52
N LYS A 235 -28.44 1.66 15.78
CA LYS A 235 -29.19 2.75 16.39
C LYS A 235 -28.44 3.31 17.59
N ASN A 236 -28.10 4.58 17.51
CA ASN A 236 -27.56 5.35 18.63
C ASN A 236 -28.71 6.13 19.29
N LEU A 237 -28.97 5.81 20.55
CA LEU A 237 -30.00 6.46 21.35
C LEU A 237 -29.47 7.79 21.88
N SER A 238 -30.37 8.73 22.16
CA SER A 238 -30.03 10.06 22.70
C SER A 238 -29.34 10.02 24.07
N ASN A 239 -29.46 8.91 24.79
CA ASN A 239 -28.79 8.66 26.07
C ASN A 239 -27.35 8.12 25.94
N GLY A 240 -26.79 8.05 24.72
CA GLY A 240 -25.44 7.55 24.46
C GLY A 240 -25.33 6.01 24.38
N THR A 241 -26.44 5.28 24.49
CA THR A 241 -26.45 3.82 24.31
C THR A 241 -26.48 3.45 22.82
N ARG A 242 -25.62 2.50 22.43
CA ARG A 242 -25.52 1.94 21.08
C ARG A 242 -26.20 0.58 21.00
N LEU A 243 -27.13 0.41 20.05
CA LEU A 243 -27.77 -0.88 19.73
C LEU A 243 -27.16 -1.44 18.44
N ARG A 244 -26.68 -2.69 18.49
CA ARG A 244 -26.04 -3.36 17.34
C ARG A 244 -27.01 -3.48 16.16
N GLY A 245 -26.52 -3.20 14.95
CA GLY A 245 -27.24 -3.41 13.69
C GLY A 245 -26.97 -4.76 13.03
N ASP A 246 -26.01 -5.54 13.55
CA ASP A 246 -25.52 -6.73 12.88
C ASP A 246 -26.33 -7.98 13.23
N VAL A 247 -26.50 -8.83 12.22
CA VAL A 247 -27.11 -10.16 12.36
C VAL A 247 -25.99 -11.19 12.47
N ASN A 248 -26.14 -12.20 13.32
CA ASN A 248 -25.22 -13.34 13.38
C ASN A 248 -26.06 -14.62 13.30
N VAL A 249 -25.70 -15.54 12.41
CA VAL A 249 -26.45 -16.78 12.15
C VAL A 249 -25.56 -17.98 12.43
N LEU A 250 -26.12 -19.00 13.07
CA LEU A 250 -25.50 -20.32 13.26
C LEU A 250 -26.37 -21.37 12.56
N LEU A 251 -25.75 -22.21 11.73
CA LEU A 251 -26.41 -23.33 11.06
C LEU A 251 -25.97 -24.65 11.71
N ILE A 252 -26.93 -25.47 12.14
CA ILE A 252 -26.69 -26.77 12.78
C ILE A 252 -27.40 -27.85 11.95
N GLY A 253 -26.80 -29.05 11.87
CA GLY A 253 -27.42 -30.22 11.26
C GLY A 253 -26.44 -31.36 11.09
N ASP A 254 -26.83 -32.38 10.32
CA ASP A 254 -26.03 -33.58 10.04
C ASP A 254 -24.89 -33.32 9.04
N PRO A 255 -23.86 -34.17 8.96
CA PRO A 255 -22.85 -34.08 7.91
C PRO A 255 -23.47 -34.19 6.50
N SER A 256 -22.79 -33.62 5.50
CA SER A 256 -23.13 -33.76 4.07
C SER A 256 -24.42 -33.09 3.56
N VAL A 257 -24.98 -32.12 4.28
CA VAL A 257 -26.18 -31.34 3.84
C VAL A 257 -25.86 -29.92 3.32
N ALA A 258 -24.62 -29.68 2.86
CA ALA A 258 -24.17 -28.38 2.36
C ALA A 258 -24.41 -27.19 3.32
N LYS A 259 -24.16 -27.43 4.62
CA LYS A 259 -24.16 -26.42 5.69
C LYS A 259 -22.97 -25.49 5.62
#